data_AF-A0A1H8G588-F1
#
_entry.id   AF-A0A1H8G588-F1
#
_cell.length_a   1.000
_cell.length_b   1.000
_cell.length_c   1.000
_cell.angle_alpha   90.00
_cell.angle_beta   90.00
_cell.angle_gamma   90.00
#
_symmetry.space_group_name_H-M   'P 1'
#
loop_
_entity.id
_entity.type
_entity.pdbx_description
1 polymer ?
#
loop_
_entity_poly.entity_id
_entity_poly.type
_entity_poly.pdbx_seq_one_letter_code
_entity_poly.pdbx_strand_id
1 'polypeptide(L)'
;MESEISRVFVSHASKDKRSRVRPLVEALALEGVSLWLDRPGAGADDFGFDEKFIRKYDIKGLVAGLDWDTQILEAHRSCGVVLACVSRALCKERQVLVHELVLARYAGKLVSCVIDDLPFEEIPSDLGLLDISKLQSPRVDVAVLMQAVNELKANCNLSPANFDPPLASQWQILRQLVSDINQVFARRGLTRVSEADMDVVRATLRAIPVDPMVRAFEIPFFVIELFAARLQEPDAARRHFKLSMDLALQCADAEHTPLQSVVSLGDVINPDKNPPIAFWGDVLTAAGYKSRRTLAALLLAPGPLAPGNLPDNTARELSNFVAWLTNPNMTRPTSDWSSAI
;
A
#
# COMPACT_ATOMS: atom_id res chain seq x y z
N MET A 1 -5.82 -2.91 -12.51
CA MET A 1 -4.35 -3.09 -12.69
C MET A 1 -3.49 -2.24 -11.74
N GLU A 2 -3.80 -0.97 -11.45
CA GLU A 2 -3.03 -0.10 -10.53
C GLU A 2 -2.86 -0.62 -9.08
N SER A 3 -3.58 -1.69 -8.72
CA SER A 3 -3.59 -2.31 -7.38
C SER A 3 -2.40 -3.11 -7.00
N GLU A 4 -1.84 -3.73 -8.01
CA GLU A 4 -0.72 -4.60 -7.86
C GLU A 4 0.56 -3.79 -7.99
N ILE A 5 0.47 -2.66 -8.70
CA ILE A 5 1.59 -1.80 -9.03
C ILE A 5 2.13 -1.07 -7.79
N SER A 6 1.43 -1.03 -6.66
CA SER A 6 1.96 -0.52 -5.39
C SER A 6 2.52 -1.62 -4.46
N ARG A 7 2.50 -2.90 -4.89
CA ARG A 7 3.05 -4.01 -4.10
C ARG A 7 4.51 -4.28 -4.44
N VAL A 8 5.23 -4.77 -3.43
CA VAL A 8 6.59 -5.28 -3.55
C VAL A 8 6.53 -6.81 -3.62
N PHE A 9 6.95 -7.38 -4.75
CA PHE A 9 7.14 -8.82 -4.86
C PHE A 9 8.48 -9.22 -4.24
N VAL A 10 8.48 -10.17 -3.31
CA VAL A 10 9.69 -10.60 -2.59
C VAL A 10 10.27 -11.85 -3.25
N SER A 11 11.28 -11.67 -4.10
CA SER A 11 11.99 -12.75 -4.79
C SER A 11 13.12 -13.28 -3.91
N HIS A 12 13.16 -14.60 -3.71
CA HIS A 12 14.07 -15.26 -2.77
C HIS A 12 14.22 -16.76 -3.07
N ALA A 13 15.33 -17.36 -2.66
CA ALA A 13 15.48 -18.82 -2.74
C ALA A 13 14.56 -19.53 -1.75
N SER A 14 13.99 -20.66 -2.18
CA SER A 14 12.97 -21.40 -1.42
C SER A 14 13.45 -21.78 -0.02
N LYS A 15 14.75 -22.10 0.12
CA LYS A 15 15.39 -22.46 1.39
C LYS A 15 15.51 -21.32 2.40
N ASP A 16 15.51 -20.08 1.94
CA ASP A 16 15.66 -18.91 2.80
C ASP A 16 14.32 -18.41 3.36
N LYS A 17 13.19 -18.87 2.80
CA LYS A 17 11.83 -18.36 3.05
C LYS A 17 11.53 -18.15 4.53
N ARG A 18 11.62 -19.21 5.34
CA ARG A 18 11.30 -19.15 6.79
C ARG A 18 12.42 -18.59 7.64
N SER A 19 13.66 -18.98 7.35
CA SER A 19 14.79 -18.77 8.24
C SER A 19 15.40 -17.38 8.10
N ARG A 20 15.34 -16.79 6.90
CA ARG A 20 16.04 -15.54 6.56
C ARG A 20 15.14 -14.46 5.98
N VAL A 21 14.18 -14.83 5.13
CA VAL A 21 13.32 -13.85 4.44
C VAL A 21 12.15 -13.44 5.32
N ARG A 22 11.58 -14.36 6.11
CA ARG A 22 10.44 -14.08 6.99
C ARG A 22 10.67 -12.87 7.92
N PRO A 23 11.80 -12.74 8.65
CA PRO A 23 12.00 -11.58 9.53
C PRO A 23 12.04 -10.25 8.76
N LEU A 24 12.63 -10.25 7.57
CA LEU A 24 12.65 -9.09 6.68
C LEU A 24 11.24 -8.72 6.21
N VAL A 25 10.44 -9.71 5.81
CA VAL A 25 9.03 -9.52 5.42
C VAL A 25 8.21 -8.95 6.58
N GLU A 26 8.38 -9.47 7.79
CA GLU A 26 7.68 -8.94 8.97
C GLU A 26 8.07 -7.48 9.25
N ALA A 27 9.35 -7.16 9.16
CA ALA A 27 9.84 -5.80 9.37
C ALA A 27 9.33 -4.82 8.29
N LEU A 28 9.32 -5.24 7.01
CA LEU A 28 8.76 -4.44 5.92
C LEU A 28 7.26 -4.19 6.09
N ALA A 29 6.51 -5.20 6.53
CA ALA A 29 5.08 -5.07 6.82
C ALA A 29 4.82 -4.10 8.00
N LEU A 30 5.68 -4.11 9.02
CA LEU A 30 5.64 -3.15 10.13
C LEU A 30 5.94 -1.71 9.69
N GLU A 31 6.79 -1.53 8.68
CA GLU A 31 7.03 -0.25 7.99
C GLU A 31 5.97 0.03 6.88
N GLY A 32 4.82 -0.67 6.95
CA GLY A 32 3.63 -0.45 6.13
C GLY A 32 3.76 -0.83 4.67
N VAL A 33 4.79 -1.60 4.28
CA VAL A 33 5.00 -2.01 2.89
C VAL A 33 3.97 -3.07 2.52
N SER A 34 3.25 -2.87 1.41
CA SER A 34 2.35 -3.88 0.84
C SER A 34 3.15 -4.94 0.09
N LEU A 35 3.01 -6.20 0.50
CA LEU A 35 3.86 -7.29 0.03
C LEU A 35 3.09 -8.29 -0.83
N TRP A 36 3.79 -8.90 -1.78
CA TRP A 36 3.36 -10.07 -2.53
C TRP A 36 4.37 -11.19 -2.34
N LEU A 37 3.92 -12.29 -1.75
CA LEU A 37 4.77 -13.40 -1.31
C LEU A 37 4.41 -14.73 -1.98
N ASP A 38 5.42 -15.55 -2.20
CA ASP A 38 5.27 -16.98 -2.46
C ASP A 38 4.82 -17.70 -1.17
N ARG A 39 3.58 -18.22 -1.17
CA ARG A 39 3.00 -19.03 -0.09
C ARG A 39 3.16 -18.39 1.30
N PRO A 40 2.40 -17.31 1.58
CA PRO A 40 2.51 -16.59 2.86
C PRO A 40 2.03 -17.41 4.07
N GLY A 41 1.15 -18.40 3.86
CA GLY A 41 0.40 -19.10 4.90
C GLY A 41 1.19 -20.11 5.73
N ALA A 42 0.48 -21.14 6.19
CA ALA A 42 1.03 -22.21 7.02
C ALA A 42 1.14 -23.52 6.22
N GLY A 43 2.37 -23.98 6.00
CA GLY A 43 2.71 -25.19 5.28
C GLY A 43 4.22 -25.39 5.30
N ALA A 44 4.73 -26.62 5.14
CA ALA A 44 6.16 -26.94 5.33
C ALA A 44 7.11 -26.01 4.55
N ASP A 45 6.69 -25.59 3.35
CA ASP A 45 7.43 -24.74 2.42
C ASP A 45 6.89 -23.30 2.35
N ASP A 46 6.09 -22.88 3.33
CA ASP A 46 5.47 -21.55 3.40
C ASP A 46 6.21 -20.65 4.40
N PHE A 47 5.95 -19.35 4.36
CA PHE A 47 6.48 -18.39 5.34
C PHE A 47 6.06 -18.69 6.79
N GLY A 48 4.88 -19.30 6.98
CA GLY A 48 4.31 -19.58 8.29
C GLY A 48 3.66 -18.35 8.93
N PHE A 49 3.11 -17.42 8.14
CA PHE A 49 2.25 -16.36 8.67
C PHE A 49 0.86 -16.90 8.93
N ASP A 50 0.26 -16.49 10.05
CA ASP A 50 -1.14 -16.75 10.28
C ASP A 50 -2.04 -15.83 9.43
N GLU A 51 -3.30 -16.23 9.29
CA GLU A 51 -4.26 -15.48 8.48
C GLU A 51 -4.53 -14.07 9.01
N LYS A 52 -4.41 -13.85 10.33
CA LYS A 52 -4.59 -12.54 10.94
C LYS A 52 -3.50 -11.58 10.49
N PHE A 53 -2.25 -12.03 10.48
CA PHE A 53 -1.10 -11.27 10.00
C PHE A 53 -1.24 -10.93 8.51
N ILE A 54 -1.56 -11.94 7.68
CA ILE A 54 -1.76 -11.76 6.24
C ILE A 54 -2.83 -10.71 5.96
N ARG A 55 -4.00 -10.81 6.61
CA ARG A 55 -5.11 -9.85 6.45
C ARG A 55 -4.77 -8.46 6.99
N LYS A 56 -4.09 -8.39 8.14
CA LYS A 56 -3.71 -7.12 8.79
C LYS A 56 -2.81 -6.28 7.89
N TYR A 57 -1.85 -6.91 7.21
CA TYR A 57 -0.86 -6.22 6.37
C TYR A 57 -1.14 -6.32 4.86
N ASP A 58 -2.34 -6.76 4.47
CA ASP A 58 -2.77 -6.91 3.07
C ASP A 58 -1.76 -7.69 2.19
N ILE A 59 -1.21 -8.78 2.74
CA ILE A 59 -0.21 -9.59 2.05
C ILE A 59 -0.91 -10.42 0.98
N LYS A 60 -0.52 -10.23 -0.29
CA LYS A 60 -0.99 -11.06 -1.41
C LYS A 60 -0.13 -12.32 -1.50
N GLY A 61 -0.78 -13.48 -1.64
CA GLY A 61 -0.10 -14.76 -1.86
C GLY A 61 -0.21 -15.23 -3.31
N LEU A 62 0.79 -16.00 -3.77
CA LEU A 62 0.59 -16.91 -4.90
C LEU A 62 -0.34 -18.05 -4.47
N VAL A 63 -1.30 -18.40 -5.32
CA VAL A 63 -2.35 -19.40 -5.08
C VAL A 63 -1.80 -20.81 -5.34
N ALA A 64 -1.96 -21.70 -4.36
CA ALA A 64 -1.60 -23.10 -4.55
C ALA A 64 -2.52 -23.78 -5.59
N GLY A 65 -1.94 -24.59 -6.48
CA GLY A 65 -2.68 -25.38 -7.48
C GLY A 65 -2.84 -24.74 -8.86
N LEU A 66 -2.35 -23.52 -9.07
CA LEU A 66 -2.20 -22.91 -10.40
C LEU A 66 -0.76 -23.09 -10.91
N ASP A 67 -0.58 -22.92 -12.22
CA ASP A 67 0.74 -22.95 -12.84
C ASP A 67 1.68 -21.91 -12.20
N TRP A 68 2.81 -22.39 -11.70
CA TRP A 68 3.68 -21.61 -10.84
C TRP A 68 4.39 -20.49 -11.61
N ASP A 69 4.85 -20.82 -12.82
CA ASP A 69 5.57 -19.89 -13.69
C ASP A 69 4.63 -18.76 -14.15
N THR A 70 3.38 -19.09 -14.50
CA THR A 70 2.36 -18.08 -14.83
C THR A 70 2.11 -17.13 -13.66
N GLN A 71 2.03 -17.63 -12.43
CA GLN A 71 1.80 -16.79 -11.26
C GLN A 71 3.00 -15.90 -10.90
N ILE A 72 4.22 -16.40 -11.04
CA ILE A 72 5.43 -15.58 -10.89
C ILE A 72 5.45 -14.48 -11.95
N LEU A 73 5.15 -14.81 -13.21
CA LEU A 73 5.08 -13.83 -14.29
C LEU A 73 4.00 -12.78 -14.05
N GLU A 74 2.82 -13.20 -13.56
CA GLU A 74 1.75 -12.29 -13.14
C GLU A 74 2.25 -11.36 -12.03
N ALA A 75 2.77 -11.91 -10.93
CA ALA A 75 3.30 -11.12 -9.83
C ALA A 75 4.37 -10.12 -10.30
N HIS A 76 5.24 -10.54 -11.21
CA HIS A 76 6.30 -9.69 -11.77
C HIS A 76 5.75 -8.57 -12.64
N ARG A 77 4.78 -8.86 -13.52
CA ARG A 77 4.10 -7.85 -14.35
C ARG A 77 3.38 -6.82 -13.49
N SER A 78 2.67 -7.34 -12.51
CA SER A 78 1.72 -6.62 -11.71
C SER A 78 2.36 -5.81 -10.59
N CYS A 79 3.46 -6.26 -9.98
CA CYS A 79 4.16 -5.51 -8.94
C CYS A 79 4.82 -4.21 -9.46
N GLY A 80 4.94 -3.23 -8.56
CA GLY A 80 5.72 -2.02 -8.85
C GLY A 80 7.20 -2.17 -8.57
N VAL A 81 7.55 -3.04 -7.62
CA VAL A 81 8.92 -3.28 -7.19
C VAL A 81 9.12 -4.77 -6.97
N VAL A 82 10.31 -5.26 -7.32
CA VAL A 82 10.78 -6.60 -6.95
C VAL A 82 11.92 -6.42 -5.96
N LEU A 83 11.72 -6.89 -4.73
CA LEU A 83 12.77 -6.97 -3.72
C LEU A 83 13.46 -8.33 -3.81
N ALA A 84 14.71 -8.30 -4.25
CA ALA A 84 15.58 -9.45 -4.33
C ALA A 84 16.32 -9.69 -3.01
N CYS A 85 16.03 -10.82 -2.37
CA CYS A 85 16.75 -11.28 -1.19
C CYS A 85 17.86 -12.23 -1.63
N VAL A 86 19.08 -11.71 -1.75
CA VAL A 86 20.23 -12.43 -2.27
C VAL A 86 20.92 -13.20 -1.14
N SER A 87 21.24 -14.45 -1.40
CA SER A 87 21.91 -15.35 -0.46
C SER A 87 22.76 -16.38 -1.21
N ARG A 88 23.58 -17.16 -0.49
CA ARG A 88 24.32 -18.29 -1.06
C ARG A 88 23.40 -19.40 -1.62
N ALA A 89 22.13 -19.45 -1.22
CA ALA A 89 21.16 -20.39 -1.79
C ALA A 89 20.81 -20.05 -3.25
N LEU A 90 20.94 -18.78 -3.65
CA LEU A 90 20.75 -18.33 -5.04
C LEU A 90 21.67 -19.10 -6.00
N CYS A 91 22.90 -19.42 -5.58
CA CYS A 91 23.86 -20.16 -6.39
C CYS A 91 23.38 -21.59 -6.72
N LYS A 92 22.44 -22.14 -5.95
CA LYS A 92 21.86 -23.48 -6.16
C LYS A 92 20.55 -23.43 -6.95
N GLU A 93 19.70 -22.43 -6.71
CA GLU A 93 18.39 -22.24 -7.38
C GLU A 93 18.48 -21.26 -8.56
N ARG A 94 19.55 -21.40 -9.33
CA ARG A 94 20.05 -20.33 -10.21
C ARG A 94 19.10 -19.95 -11.34
N GLN A 95 18.46 -20.90 -12.01
CA GLN A 95 17.76 -20.60 -13.27
C GLN A 95 16.52 -19.71 -13.10
N VAL A 96 15.64 -20.03 -12.15
CA VAL A 96 14.37 -19.32 -11.95
C VAL A 96 14.60 -17.94 -11.36
N LEU A 97 15.34 -17.86 -10.25
CA LEU A 97 15.58 -16.60 -9.56
C LEU A 97 16.33 -15.60 -10.43
N VAL A 98 17.37 -16.05 -11.14
CA VAL A 98 18.13 -15.16 -12.02
C VAL A 98 17.26 -14.59 -13.11
N HIS A 99 16.36 -15.40 -13.68
CA HIS A 99 15.42 -14.92 -14.68
C HIS A 99 14.53 -13.82 -14.11
N GLU A 100 13.97 -13.99 -12.91
CA GLU A 100 13.17 -12.97 -12.23
C GLU A 100 13.95 -11.67 -11.98
N LEU A 101 15.20 -11.78 -11.51
CA LEU A 101 16.06 -10.63 -11.22
C LEU A 101 16.43 -9.85 -12.48
N VAL A 102 16.75 -10.55 -13.56
CA VAL A 102 17.06 -9.94 -14.86
C VAL A 102 15.83 -9.22 -15.40
N LEU A 103 14.65 -9.85 -15.39
CA LEU A 103 13.41 -9.21 -15.79
C LEU A 103 13.10 -7.97 -14.94
N ALA A 104 13.29 -8.05 -13.63
CA ALA A 104 13.03 -6.93 -12.70
C ALA A 104 13.95 -5.76 -12.99
N ARG A 105 15.23 -6.04 -13.26
CA ARG A 105 16.22 -5.03 -13.62
C ARG A 105 15.88 -4.34 -14.93
N TYR A 106 15.59 -5.10 -15.99
CA TYR A 106 15.22 -4.53 -17.29
C TYR A 106 13.93 -3.70 -17.22
N ALA A 107 12.99 -4.09 -16.38
CA ALA A 107 11.76 -3.33 -16.13
C ALA A 107 11.95 -2.15 -15.16
N GLY A 108 13.17 -1.90 -14.65
CA GLY A 108 13.45 -0.83 -13.71
C GLY A 108 12.77 -0.99 -12.35
N LYS A 109 12.44 -2.22 -11.96
CA LYS A 109 11.69 -2.56 -10.72
C LYS A 109 12.56 -3.08 -9.58
N LEU A 110 13.83 -3.39 -9.84
CA LEU A 110 14.67 -4.15 -8.93
C LEU A 110 15.19 -3.29 -7.75
N VAL A 111 14.98 -3.79 -6.54
CA VAL A 111 15.71 -3.41 -5.30
C VAL A 111 16.32 -4.69 -4.74
N SER A 112 17.53 -4.64 -4.19
CA SER A 112 18.22 -5.83 -3.70
C SER A 112 18.82 -5.64 -2.31
N CYS A 113 18.88 -6.72 -1.53
CA CYS A 113 19.58 -6.80 -0.26
C CYS A 113 20.28 -8.16 -0.13
N VAL A 114 21.33 -8.23 0.69
CA VAL A 114 22.01 -9.49 1.03
C VAL A 114 21.51 -9.95 2.41
N ILE A 115 20.99 -11.18 2.49
CA ILE A 115 20.34 -11.72 3.70
C ILE A 115 21.14 -12.84 4.39
N ASP A 116 22.40 -13.04 4.00
CA ASP A 116 23.33 -13.93 4.68
C ASP A 116 24.78 -13.41 4.66
N ASP A 117 25.74 -14.33 4.78
CA ASP A 117 27.18 -14.08 4.74
C ASP A 117 27.77 -14.22 3.33
N LEU A 118 26.96 -14.27 2.27
CA LEU A 118 27.43 -14.36 0.89
C LEU A 118 28.45 -13.26 0.61
N PRO A 119 29.74 -13.60 0.42
CA PRO A 119 30.70 -12.64 -0.03
C PRO A 119 30.35 -12.27 -1.47
N PHE A 120 30.60 -11.03 -1.77
CA PHE A 120 30.16 -10.43 -3.01
C PHE A 120 30.78 -11.09 -4.25
N GLU A 121 32.01 -11.57 -4.12
CA GLU A 121 32.76 -12.28 -5.15
C GLU A 121 32.13 -13.63 -5.53
N GLU A 122 31.28 -14.19 -4.66
CA GLU A 122 30.52 -15.42 -4.93
C GLU A 122 29.24 -15.16 -5.74
N ILE A 123 28.84 -13.90 -5.97
CA ILE A 123 27.70 -13.57 -6.84
C ILE A 123 28.09 -13.87 -8.29
N PRO A 124 27.39 -14.76 -9.02
CA PRO A 124 27.81 -15.15 -10.36
C PRO A 124 27.87 -13.95 -11.32
N SER A 125 29.00 -13.78 -12.00
CA SER A 125 29.27 -12.65 -12.89
C SER A 125 28.47 -12.72 -14.21
N ASP A 126 28.13 -13.93 -14.62
CA ASP A 126 27.38 -14.29 -15.84
C ASP A 126 25.87 -14.05 -15.71
N LEU A 127 25.40 -13.52 -14.59
CA LEU A 127 24.01 -13.07 -14.45
C LEU A 127 23.70 -11.80 -15.27
N GLY A 128 24.69 -11.21 -15.96
CA GLY A 128 24.58 -9.85 -16.52
C GLY A 128 24.44 -8.79 -15.42
N LEU A 129 24.66 -9.20 -14.17
CA LEU A 129 24.53 -8.42 -12.94
C LEU A 129 25.90 -7.90 -12.47
N LEU A 130 26.90 -7.83 -13.37
CA LEU A 130 28.21 -7.21 -13.10
C LEU A 130 28.09 -5.76 -12.56
N ASP A 131 26.94 -5.11 -12.75
CA ASP A 131 26.59 -3.83 -12.12
C ASP A 131 25.74 -3.95 -10.84
N ILE A 132 25.13 -5.08 -10.51
CA ILE A 132 24.64 -5.34 -9.12
C ILE A 132 25.83 -5.43 -8.19
N SER A 133 26.97 -5.85 -8.71
CA SER A 133 28.21 -5.73 -7.99
C SER A 133 28.47 -4.24 -7.54
N LYS A 134 28.06 -3.27 -8.35
CA LYS A 134 28.13 -1.85 -7.97
C LYS A 134 26.91 -1.36 -7.18
N LEU A 135 25.81 -2.12 -7.16
CA LEU A 135 24.68 -1.85 -6.28
C LEU A 135 25.14 -2.21 -4.88
N GLN A 136 25.43 -1.19 -4.07
CA GLN A 136 25.67 -1.28 -2.63
C GLN A 136 24.42 -1.84 -1.94
N SER A 137 24.13 -3.12 -2.18
CA SER A 137 22.99 -3.81 -1.61
C SER A 137 23.27 -3.93 -0.14
N PRO A 138 22.46 -3.31 0.73
CA PRO A 138 22.73 -3.33 2.14
C PRO A 138 22.63 -4.78 2.63
N ARG A 139 23.53 -5.12 3.55
CA ARG A 139 23.52 -6.42 4.20
C ARG A 139 22.60 -6.36 5.41
N VAL A 140 21.60 -7.24 5.42
CA VAL A 140 20.65 -7.38 6.52
C VAL A 140 21.12 -8.52 7.42
N ASP A 141 21.43 -8.20 8.67
CA ASP A 141 21.60 -9.23 9.71
C ASP A 141 20.22 -9.67 10.18
N VAL A 142 19.76 -10.79 9.61
CA VAL A 142 18.45 -11.38 9.89
C VAL A 142 18.23 -11.66 11.37
N ALA A 143 19.27 -12.13 12.09
CA ALA A 143 19.11 -12.51 13.48
C ALA A 143 18.87 -11.27 14.37
N VAL A 144 19.62 -10.20 14.10
CA VAL A 144 19.47 -8.91 14.77
C VAL A 144 18.15 -8.24 14.37
N LEU A 145 17.76 -8.30 13.09
CA LEU A 145 16.47 -7.78 12.63
C LEU A 145 15.29 -8.51 13.30
N MET A 146 15.37 -9.83 13.46
CA MET A 146 14.36 -10.62 14.16
C MET A 146 14.21 -10.19 15.63
N GLN A 147 15.31 -9.86 16.30
CA GLN A 147 15.26 -9.32 17.67
C GLN A 147 14.52 -7.97 17.70
N ALA A 148 14.81 -7.07 16.76
CA ALA A 148 14.14 -5.77 16.66
C ALA A 148 12.63 -5.90 16.39
N VAL A 149 12.25 -6.83 15.50
CA VAL A 149 10.83 -7.15 15.22
C VAL A 149 10.12 -7.66 16.47
N ASN A 150 10.76 -8.56 17.22
CA ASN A 150 10.19 -9.09 18.46
C ASN A 150 10.03 -8.01 19.53
N GLU A 151 10.97 -7.07 19.61
CA GLU A 151 10.91 -5.96 20.56
C GLU A 151 9.74 -5.00 20.27
N LEU A 152 9.49 -4.66 18.99
CA LEU A 152 8.31 -3.87 18.60
C LEU A 152 6.99 -4.58 18.87
N LYS A 153 6.94 -5.90 18.63
CA LYS A 153 5.74 -6.70 18.92
C LYS A 153 5.44 -6.74 20.41
N ALA A 154 6.48 -6.83 21.25
CA ALA A 154 6.34 -6.81 22.70
C ALA A 154 5.96 -5.41 23.22
N ASN A 155 6.50 -4.36 22.59
CA ASN A 155 6.34 -2.97 23.02
C ASN A 155 5.74 -2.12 21.89
N CYS A 156 4.41 -2.13 21.75
CA CYS A 156 3.71 -1.42 20.68
C CYS A 156 3.95 0.10 20.61
N ASN A 157 4.43 0.72 21.69
CA ASN A 157 4.75 2.14 21.78
C ASN A 157 6.26 2.45 21.60
N LEU A 158 7.10 1.43 21.42
CA LEU A 158 8.53 1.63 21.27
C LEU A 158 8.83 2.20 19.88
N SER A 159 9.44 3.38 19.84
CA SER A 159 9.98 3.92 18.58
C SER A 159 11.28 3.19 18.23
N PRO A 160 11.49 2.78 16.95
CA PRO A 160 12.77 2.22 16.51
C PRO A 160 13.99 3.12 16.76
N ALA A 161 13.79 4.42 16.98
CA ALA A 161 14.85 5.34 17.38
C ALA A 161 15.40 5.09 18.79
N ASN A 162 14.67 4.33 19.62
CA ASN A 162 15.02 4.02 21.00
C ASN A 162 15.55 2.59 21.17
N PHE A 163 15.76 1.86 20.08
CA PHE A 163 16.37 0.54 20.13
C PHE A 163 17.82 0.59 20.62
N ASP A 164 18.28 -0.53 21.15
CA ASP A 164 19.71 -0.75 21.36
C ASP A 164 20.49 -0.56 20.03
N PRO A 165 21.73 -0.04 20.06
CA PRO A 165 22.44 0.37 18.85
C PRO A 165 22.52 -0.67 17.71
N PRO A 166 22.73 -1.99 17.97
CA PRO A 166 22.74 -2.99 16.90
C PRO A 166 21.38 -3.13 16.19
N LEU A 167 20.29 -3.09 16.95
CA LEU A 167 18.92 -3.19 16.45
C LEU A 167 18.55 -1.92 15.68
N ALA A 168 18.89 -0.74 16.22
CA ALA A 168 18.71 0.54 15.56
C ALA A 168 19.43 0.59 14.19
N SER A 169 20.67 0.07 14.13
CA SER A 169 21.45 0.01 12.89
C SER A 169 20.79 -0.87 11.82
N GLN A 170 20.32 -2.07 12.19
CA GLN A 170 19.60 -2.94 11.25
C GLN A 170 18.26 -2.35 10.83
N TRP A 171 17.56 -1.67 11.73
CA TRP A 171 16.33 -0.98 11.39
C TRP A 171 16.56 0.21 10.46
N GLN A 172 17.69 0.90 10.58
CA GLN A 172 18.08 1.96 9.65
C GLN A 172 18.36 1.39 8.25
N ILE A 173 19.00 0.23 8.15
CA ILE A 173 19.17 -0.49 6.88
C ILE A 173 17.81 -0.83 6.26
N LEU A 174 16.86 -1.34 7.06
CA LEU A 174 15.50 -1.60 6.61
C LEU A 174 14.83 -0.34 6.05
N ARG A 175 14.93 0.80 6.76
CA ARG A 175 14.37 2.07 6.30
C ARG A 175 15.03 2.59 5.03
N GLN A 176 16.32 2.34 4.85
CA GLN A 176 16.99 2.61 3.58
C GLN A 176 16.38 1.77 2.45
N LEU A 177 16.15 0.47 2.68
CA LEU A 177 15.47 -0.38 1.69
C LEU A 177 14.06 0.12 1.37
N VAL A 178 13.29 0.54 2.36
CA VAL A 178 11.96 1.15 2.16
C VAL A 178 12.05 2.44 1.32
N SER A 179 13.05 3.28 1.58
CA SER A 179 13.34 4.47 0.78
C SER A 179 13.65 4.09 -0.68
N ASP A 180 14.51 3.10 -0.91
CA ASP A 180 14.89 2.66 -2.26
C ASP A 180 13.69 2.08 -3.04
N ILE A 181 12.84 1.29 -2.36
CA ILE A 181 11.55 0.82 -2.87
C ILE A 181 10.68 2.01 -3.29
N ASN A 182 10.55 3.02 -2.43
CA ASN A 182 9.75 4.21 -2.71
C ASN A 182 10.32 5.05 -3.87
N GLN A 183 11.64 5.09 -4.04
CA GLN A 183 12.28 5.75 -5.19
C GLN A 183 12.02 5.01 -6.50
N VAL A 184 11.99 3.67 -6.49
CA VAL A 184 11.58 2.89 -7.68
C VAL A 184 10.12 3.17 -8.01
N PHE A 185 9.24 3.13 -7.01
CA PHE A 185 7.84 3.52 -7.18
C PHE A 185 7.70 4.92 -7.78
N ALA A 186 8.37 5.94 -7.20
CA ALA A 186 8.32 7.33 -7.68
C ALA A 186 8.81 7.49 -9.13
N ARG A 187 9.94 6.86 -9.50
CA ARG A 187 10.47 6.88 -10.89
C ARG A 187 9.49 6.31 -11.90
N ARG A 188 8.59 5.43 -11.45
CA ARG A 188 7.55 4.81 -12.26
C ARG A 188 6.21 5.53 -12.19
N GLY A 189 6.14 6.69 -11.53
CA GLY A 189 4.91 7.46 -11.33
C GLY A 189 3.96 6.83 -10.32
N LEU A 190 4.47 5.95 -9.44
CA LEU A 190 3.70 5.16 -8.49
C LEU A 190 3.88 5.72 -7.08
N THR A 191 3.66 7.02 -6.88
CA THR A 191 4.05 7.68 -5.63
C THR A 191 3.33 7.05 -4.43
N ARG A 192 4.10 6.42 -3.53
CA ARG A 192 3.60 6.00 -2.22
C ARG A 192 3.40 7.25 -1.37
N VAL A 193 2.26 7.32 -0.72
CA VAL A 193 1.92 8.41 0.20
C VAL A 193 2.90 8.40 1.36
N SER A 194 3.54 9.54 1.68
CA SER A 194 4.42 9.61 2.83
C SER A 194 3.62 9.62 4.14
N GLU A 195 4.21 9.17 5.25
CA GLU A 195 3.55 9.22 6.57
C GLU A 195 3.26 10.67 6.98
N ALA A 196 4.11 11.62 6.59
CA ALA A 196 3.90 13.04 6.81
C ALA A 196 2.65 13.55 6.06
N ASP A 197 2.44 13.12 4.82
CA ASP A 197 1.21 13.44 4.07
C ASP A 197 -0.02 12.81 4.75
N MET A 198 0.11 11.57 5.25
CA MET A 198 -0.95 10.90 6.00
C MET A 198 -1.27 11.62 7.31
N ASP A 199 -0.27 12.14 8.03
CA ASP A 199 -0.45 12.96 9.23
C ASP A 199 -1.23 14.24 8.91
N VAL A 200 -0.91 14.91 7.79
CA VAL A 200 -1.65 16.09 7.32
C VAL A 200 -3.10 15.74 7.00
N VAL A 201 -3.34 14.61 6.32
CA VAL A 201 -4.70 14.12 6.02
C VAL A 201 -5.46 13.81 7.31
N ARG A 202 -4.85 13.11 8.27
CA ARG A 202 -5.46 12.80 9.57
C ARG A 202 -5.79 14.06 10.37
N ALA A 203 -4.90 15.05 10.39
CA ALA A 203 -5.14 16.34 11.03
C ALA A 203 -6.32 17.07 10.37
N THR A 204 -6.38 17.08 9.04
CA THR A 204 -7.47 17.67 8.27
C THR A 204 -8.80 16.98 8.57
N LEU A 205 -8.83 15.64 8.58
CA LEU A 205 -10.04 14.87 8.86
C LEU A 205 -10.58 15.10 10.27
N ARG A 206 -9.70 15.23 11.28
CA ARG A 206 -10.12 15.54 12.66
C ARG A 206 -10.74 16.92 12.79
N ALA A 207 -10.36 17.87 11.95
CA ALA A 207 -10.96 19.20 11.92
C ALA A 207 -12.36 19.23 11.26
N ILE A 208 -12.70 18.18 10.49
CA ILE A 208 -14.01 18.05 9.85
C ILE A 208 -15.02 17.52 10.88
N PRO A 209 -16.16 18.18 11.08
CA PRO A 209 -17.16 17.71 12.02
C PRO A 209 -17.81 16.41 11.52
N VAL A 210 -18.28 15.57 12.44
CA VAL A 210 -19.01 14.35 12.08
C VAL A 210 -20.41 14.72 11.55
N ASP A 211 -21.08 15.64 12.24
CA ASP A 211 -22.41 16.15 11.95
C ASP A 211 -22.42 17.59 11.41
N PRO A 212 -23.49 18.02 10.71
CA PRO A 212 -24.61 17.19 10.26
C PRO A 212 -24.22 16.30 9.07
N MET A 213 -24.95 15.18 8.93
CA MET A 213 -24.87 14.28 7.77
C MET A 213 -24.95 15.03 6.42
N VAL A 214 -24.32 14.47 5.39
CA VAL A 214 -24.37 14.97 4.01
C VAL A 214 -25.38 14.16 3.23
N ARG A 215 -26.45 14.79 2.75
CA ARG A 215 -27.51 14.14 1.98
C ARG A 215 -27.05 13.83 0.57
N ALA A 216 -27.65 12.84 -0.07
CA ALA A 216 -27.29 12.44 -1.44
C ALA A 216 -27.28 13.61 -2.43
N PHE A 217 -28.30 14.47 -2.41
CA PHE A 217 -28.39 15.65 -3.30
C PHE A 217 -27.39 16.75 -2.95
N GLU A 218 -26.69 16.64 -1.81
CA GLU A 218 -25.62 17.56 -1.40
C GLU A 218 -24.28 17.22 -2.03
N ILE A 219 -24.10 15.98 -2.48
CA ILE A 219 -22.91 15.49 -3.16
C ILE A 219 -22.99 15.91 -4.64
N PRO A 220 -22.06 16.75 -5.13
CA PRO A 220 -22.06 17.15 -6.53
C PRO A 220 -21.86 15.94 -7.45
N PHE A 221 -22.63 15.87 -8.54
CA PHE A 221 -22.57 14.72 -9.46
C PHE A 221 -21.17 14.55 -10.07
N PHE A 222 -20.45 15.65 -10.37
CA PHE A 222 -19.08 15.60 -10.90
C PHE A 222 -18.11 14.84 -9.96
N VAL A 223 -18.36 14.83 -8.64
CA VAL A 223 -17.54 14.06 -7.70
C VAL A 223 -17.74 12.56 -7.96
N ILE A 224 -18.97 12.13 -8.20
CA ILE A 224 -19.27 10.73 -8.52
C ILE A 224 -18.62 10.35 -9.87
N GLU A 225 -18.75 11.20 -10.88
CA GLU A 225 -18.11 11.00 -12.19
C GLU A 225 -16.58 10.95 -12.07
N LEU A 226 -16.00 11.81 -11.24
CA LEU A 226 -14.56 11.86 -11.02
C LEU A 226 -14.05 10.56 -10.39
N PHE A 227 -14.73 10.03 -9.36
CA PHE A 227 -14.41 8.74 -8.77
C PHE A 227 -14.59 7.60 -9.78
N ALA A 228 -15.70 7.59 -10.53
CA ALA A 228 -15.96 6.57 -11.54
C ALA A 228 -14.89 6.55 -12.64
N ALA A 229 -14.45 7.72 -13.10
CA ALA A 229 -13.44 7.85 -14.15
C ALA A 229 -12.03 7.49 -13.65
N ARG A 230 -11.66 7.91 -12.43
CA ARG A 230 -10.31 7.70 -11.89
C ARG A 230 -10.12 6.37 -11.16
N LEU A 231 -11.21 5.73 -10.71
CA LEU A 231 -11.22 4.50 -9.92
C LEU A 231 -12.20 3.48 -10.53
N GLN A 232 -12.18 3.32 -11.86
CA GLN A 232 -13.04 2.36 -12.59
C GLN A 232 -12.69 0.90 -12.33
N GLU A 233 -11.42 0.62 -12.01
CA GLU A 233 -10.93 -0.73 -11.74
C GLU A 233 -11.44 -1.21 -10.38
N PRO A 234 -12.17 -2.34 -10.28
CA PRO A 234 -12.80 -2.79 -9.03
C PRO A 234 -11.82 -2.89 -7.86
N ASP A 235 -10.62 -3.39 -8.11
CA ASP A 235 -9.59 -3.45 -7.08
C ASP A 235 -9.16 -2.06 -6.61
N ALA A 236 -8.93 -1.12 -7.55
CA ALA A 236 -8.57 0.27 -7.25
C ALA A 236 -9.61 0.95 -6.38
N ALA A 237 -10.87 0.75 -6.73
CA ALA A 237 -11.98 1.23 -5.92
C ALA A 237 -11.98 0.64 -4.51
N ARG A 238 -11.84 -0.68 -4.38
CA ARG A 238 -11.79 -1.36 -3.07
C ARG A 238 -10.63 -0.90 -2.20
N ARG A 239 -9.44 -0.66 -2.76
CA ARG A 239 -8.29 -0.13 -1.99
C ARG A 239 -8.52 1.29 -1.55
N HIS A 240 -8.95 2.17 -2.46
CA HIS A 240 -9.23 3.57 -2.11
C HIS A 240 -10.29 3.63 -1.01
N PHE A 241 -11.35 2.84 -1.16
CA PHE A 241 -12.38 2.67 -0.15
C PHE A 241 -11.80 2.20 1.20
N LYS A 242 -11.03 1.10 1.22
CA LYS A 242 -10.41 0.57 2.44
C LYS A 242 -9.51 1.60 3.12
N LEU A 243 -8.59 2.22 2.38
CA LEU A 243 -7.69 3.27 2.89
C LEU A 243 -8.49 4.42 3.51
N SER A 244 -9.54 4.87 2.83
CA SER A 244 -10.41 5.95 3.30
C SER A 244 -11.14 5.57 4.58
N MET A 245 -11.64 4.33 4.69
CA MET A 245 -12.34 3.86 5.89
C MET A 245 -11.38 3.66 7.07
N ASP A 246 -10.17 3.15 6.82
CA ASP A 246 -9.12 3.04 7.84
C ASP A 246 -8.73 4.43 8.36
N LEU A 247 -8.59 5.42 7.46
CA LEU A 247 -8.37 6.82 7.81
C LEU A 247 -9.51 7.41 8.64
N ALA A 248 -10.75 7.19 8.24
CA ALA A 248 -11.93 7.64 8.97
C ALA A 248 -11.97 7.03 10.37
N LEU A 249 -11.66 5.73 10.51
CA LEU A 249 -11.64 5.04 11.79
C LEU A 249 -10.52 5.56 12.72
N GLN A 250 -9.33 5.81 12.18
CA GLN A 250 -8.20 6.41 12.92
C GLN A 250 -8.46 7.86 13.38
N CYS A 251 -9.46 8.51 12.77
CA CYS A 251 -9.88 9.87 13.09
C CYS A 251 -11.26 9.92 13.78
N ALA A 252 -11.78 8.78 14.23
CA ALA A 252 -13.02 8.74 15.01
C ALA A 252 -12.76 9.27 16.43
N ASP A 253 -13.65 10.13 16.91
CA ASP A 253 -13.60 10.63 18.29
C ASP A 253 -14.18 9.58 19.25
N ALA A 254 -13.80 9.61 20.52
CA ALA A 254 -14.26 8.63 21.52
C ALA A 254 -15.80 8.58 21.68
N GLU A 255 -16.49 9.65 21.31
CA GLU A 255 -17.94 9.78 21.36
C GLU A 255 -18.67 9.09 20.19
N HIS A 256 -17.96 8.78 19.11
CA HIS A 256 -18.55 8.20 17.89
C HIS A 256 -18.18 6.73 17.75
N THR A 257 -19.18 5.88 17.59
CA THR A 257 -18.95 4.45 17.37
C THR A 257 -18.41 4.20 15.95
N PRO A 258 -17.63 3.14 15.72
CA PRO A 258 -17.21 2.76 14.37
C PRO A 258 -18.38 2.65 13.38
N LEU A 259 -19.54 2.17 13.83
CA LEU A 259 -20.76 2.06 13.00
C LEU A 259 -21.30 3.40 12.50
N GLN A 260 -20.96 4.51 13.17
CA GLN A 260 -21.29 5.88 12.78
C GLN A 260 -20.17 6.53 11.95
N SER A 261 -18.94 6.01 12.02
CA SER A 261 -17.76 6.63 11.40
C SER A 261 -17.28 5.95 10.11
N VAL A 262 -17.70 4.72 9.84
CA VAL A 262 -17.28 4.00 8.62
C VAL A 262 -18.44 3.38 7.85
N VAL A 263 -18.23 3.25 6.55
CA VAL A 263 -19.06 2.49 5.61
C VAL A 263 -18.43 1.11 5.45
N SER A 264 -19.25 0.07 5.42
CA SER A 264 -18.85 -1.26 5.00
C SER A 264 -19.28 -1.49 3.55
N LEU A 265 -18.60 -2.38 2.82
CA LEU A 265 -19.06 -2.76 1.48
C LEU A 265 -20.45 -3.41 1.48
N GLY A 266 -20.92 -3.91 2.63
CA GLY A 266 -22.29 -4.42 2.78
C GLY A 266 -23.36 -3.31 2.78
N ASP A 267 -22.97 -2.05 3.00
CA ASP A 267 -23.87 -0.89 2.89
C ASP A 267 -24.08 -0.45 1.43
N VAL A 268 -23.31 -1.00 0.49
CA VAL A 268 -23.38 -0.73 -0.95
C VAL A 268 -24.24 -1.79 -1.62
N ILE A 269 -25.17 -1.39 -2.49
CA ILE A 269 -26.05 -2.34 -3.17
C ILE A 269 -25.27 -3.04 -4.29
N ASN A 270 -25.06 -4.35 -4.20
CA ASN A 270 -24.40 -5.17 -5.24
C ASN A 270 -23.04 -4.60 -5.72
N PRO A 271 -22.06 -4.40 -4.82
CA PRO A 271 -20.80 -3.71 -5.14
C PRO A 271 -20.01 -4.34 -6.29
N ASP A 272 -20.19 -5.64 -6.53
CA ASP A 272 -19.45 -6.40 -7.55
C ASP A 272 -20.10 -6.39 -8.94
N LYS A 273 -21.33 -5.88 -9.05
CA LYS A 273 -22.10 -5.88 -10.31
C LYS A 273 -22.42 -4.48 -10.82
N ASN A 274 -22.16 -3.46 -10.01
CA ASN A 274 -22.48 -2.09 -10.38
C ASN A 274 -21.46 -1.53 -11.37
N PRO A 275 -21.91 -0.78 -12.39
CA PRO A 275 -20.99 0.06 -13.14
C PRO A 275 -20.31 1.08 -12.19
N PRO A 276 -19.08 1.54 -12.49
CA PRO A 276 -18.32 2.41 -11.59
C PRO A 276 -19.09 3.63 -11.07
N ILE A 277 -19.92 4.24 -11.92
CA ILE A 277 -20.76 5.39 -11.54
C ILE A 277 -21.80 5.04 -10.46
N ALA A 278 -22.45 3.87 -10.57
CA ALA A 278 -23.44 3.43 -9.59
C ALA A 278 -22.75 2.99 -8.29
N PHE A 279 -21.64 2.27 -8.40
CA PHE A 279 -20.84 1.89 -7.24
C PHE A 279 -20.41 3.10 -6.41
N TRP A 280 -19.81 4.10 -7.03
CA TRP A 280 -19.35 5.29 -6.32
C TRP A 280 -20.49 6.20 -5.87
N GLY A 281 -21.60 6.24 -6.62
CA GLY A 281 -22.81 6.93 -6.17
C GLY A 281 -23.33 6.37 -4.86
N ASP A 282 -23.43 5.04 -4.74
CA ASP A 282 -23.85 4.36 -3.52
C ASP A 282 -22.85 4.56 -2.38
N VAL A 283 -21.55 4.39 -2.64
CA VAL A 283 -20.48 4.55 -1.63
C VAL A 283 -20.46 5.97 -1.06
N LEU A 284 -20.45 7.00 -1.92
CA LEU A 284 -20.39 8.40 -1.50
C LEU A 284 -21.67 8.80 -0.74
N THR A 285 -22.83 8.32 -1.20
CA THR A 285 -24.11 8.54 -0.53
C THR A 285 -24.14 7.89 0.85
N ALA A 286 -23.75 6.62 0.95
CA ALA A 286 -23.66 5.91 2.23
C ALA A 286 -22.67 6.61 3.18
N ALA A 287 -21.52 7.05 2.68
CA ALA A 287 -20.53 7.78 3.47
C ALA A 287 -21.07 9.11 3.98
N GLY A 288 -21.76 9.89 3.13
CA GLY A 288 -22.40 11.14 3.54
C GLY A 288 -23.46 10.96 4.62
N TYR A 289 -24.28 9.91 4.52
CA TYR A 289 -25.28 9.58 5.54
C TYR A 289 -24.66 9.12 6.88
N LYS A 290 -23.49 8.46 6.84
CA LYS A 290 -22.76 8.07 8.05
C LYS A 290 -22.19 9.29 8.75
N SER A 291 -21.33 10.03 8.05
CA SER A 291 -20.82 11.30 8.56
C SER A 291 -20.12 12.11 7.47
N ARG A 292 -20.05 13.42 7.70
CA ARG A 292 -19.32 14.35 6.85
C ARG A 292 -17.81 14.03 6.81
N ARG A 293 -17.26 13.56 7.93
CA ARG A 293 -15.86 13.09 8.05
C ARG A 293 -15.61 11.81 7.24
N THR A 294 -16.54 10.85 7.21
CA THR A 294 -16.43 9.62 6.41
C THR A 294 -16.41 9.94 4.91
N LEU A 295 -17.30 10.85 4.47
CA LEU A 295 -17.28 11.34 3.09
C LEU A 295 -15.98 12.08 2.77
N ALA A 296 -15.51 12.94 3.68
CA ALA A 296 -14.25 13.65 3.49
C ALA A 296 -13.05 12.70 3.42
N ALA A 297 -13.05 11.60 4.17
CA ALA A 297 -12.00 10.59 4.10
C ALA A 297 -11.86 9.99 2.71
N LEU A 298 -12.97 9.78 1.99
CA LEU A 298 -12.94 9.34 0.59
C LEU A 298 -12.30 10.38 -0.34
N LEU A 299 -12.51 11.66 -0.08
CA LEU A 299 -12.01 12.75 -0.94
C LEU A 299 -10.55 13.13 -0.64
N LEU A 300 -10.16 13.03 0.62
CA LEU A 300 -8.84 13.40 1.13
C LEU A 300 -7.85 12.24 1.17
N ALA A 301 -8.33 10.99 1.07
CA ALA A 301 -7.47 9.83 0.96
C ALA A 301 -6.51 10.04 -0.23
N PRO A 302 -5.20 9.94 0.01
CA PRO A 302 -4.23 10.21 -1.04
C PRO A 302 -4.34 9.18 -2.17
N GLY A 303 -4.18 9.64 -3.41
CA GLY A 303 -4.36 8.80 -4.59
C GLY A 303 -4.72 9.59 -5.86
N PRO A 304 -5.41 8.94 -6.82
CA PRO A 304 -5.74 9.53 -8.13
C PRO A 304 -6.60 10.80 -8.09
N LEU A 305 -7.22 11.08 -6.94
CA LEU A 305 -8.10 12.21 -6.68
C LEU A 305 -7.40 13.40 -6.01
N ALA A 306 -6.11 13.27 -5.67
CA ALA A 306 -5.36 14.37 -5.08
C ALA A 306 -5.38 15.60 -6.03
N PRO A 307 -5.54 16.83 -5.51
CA PRO A 307 -5.69 18.03 -6.35
C PRO A 307 -4.61 18.20 -7.41
N GLY A 308 -3.35 17.84 -7.11
CA GLY A 308 -2.24 17.91 -8.08
C GLY A 308 -2.34 16.96 -9.27
N ASN A 309 -3.28 16.01 -9.25
CA ASN A 309 -3.52 15.04 -10.32
C ASN A 309 -4.76 15.38 -11.18
N LEU A 310 -5.40 16.52 -10.90
CA LEU A 310 -6.67 16.94 -11.51
C LEU A 310 -6.48 18.21 -12.36
N PRO A 311 -7.30 18.40 -13.41
CA PRO A 311 -7.38 19.69 -14.10
C PRO A 311 -7.73 20.82 -13.12
N ASP A 312 -7.17 22.02 -13.31
CA ASP A 312 -7.30 23.14 -12.36
C ASP A 312 -8.75 23.45 -11.94
N ASN A 313 -9.69 23.42 -12.89
CA ASN A 313 -11.11 23.65 -12.59
C ASN A 313 -11.69 22.56 -11.68
N THR A 314 -11.46 21.29 -12.01
CA THR A 314 -11.90 20.14 -11.21
C THR A 314 -11.24 20.13 -9.83
N ALA A 315 -9.94 20.44 -9.76
CA ALA A 315 -9.21 20.54 -8.50
C ALA A 315 -9.80 21.63 -7.59
N ARG A 316 -10.12 22.79 -8.16
CA ARG A 316 -10.74 23.91 -7.45
C ARG A 316 -12.13 23.55 -6.92
N GLU A 317 -12.96 22.90 -7.73
CA GLU A 317 -14.32 22.51 -7.31
C GLU A 317 -14.32 21.43 -6.24
N LEU A 318 -13.45 20.43 -6.39
CA LEU A 318 -13.25 19.42 -5.35
C LEU A 318 -12.78 20.08 -4.05
N SER A 319 -11.84 21.03 -4.14
CA SER A 319 -11.36 21.79 -2.98
C SER A 319 -12.46 22.62 -2.33
N ASN A 320 -13.34 23.26 -3.11
CA ASN A 320 -14.49 23.99 -2.59
C ASN A 320 -15.49 23.06 -1.89
N PHE A 321 -15.72 21.87 -2.44
CA PHE A 321 -16.59 20.87 -1.80
C PHE A 321 -15.99 20.37 -0.48
N VAL A 322 -14.69 20.06 -0.45
CA VAL A 322 -13.97 19.70 0.78
C VAL A 322 -14.02 20.83 1.80
N ALA A 323 -13.83 22.08 1.40
CA ALA A 323 -13.93 23.24 2.30
C ALA A 323 -15.33 23.37 2.92
N TRP A 324 -16.39 23.09 2.15
CA TRP A 324 -17.76 23.02 2.66
C TRP A 324 -17.98 21.84 3.63
N LEU A 325 -17.31 20.70 3.42
CA LEU A 325 -17.30 19.61 4.40
C LEU A 325 -16.63 20.05 5.71
N THR A 326 -15.59 20.89 5.66
CA THR A 326 -14.96 21.42 6.88
C THR A 326 -15.83 22.45 7.59
N ASN A 327 -16.56 23.29 6.86
CA ASN A 327 -17.41 24.34 7.43
C ASN A 327 -18.82 24.32 6.80
N PRO A 328 -19.79 23.61 7.40
CA PRO A 328 -21.14 23.47 6.83
C PRO A 328 -21.92 24.79 6.79
N ASN A 329 -21.51 25.82 7.54
CA ASN A 329 -22.13 27.14 7.51
C ASN A 329 -21.74 27.96 6.28
N MET A 330 -20.73 27.52 5.51
CA MET A 330 -20.42 28.15 4.23
C MET A 330 -21.56 27.90 3.25
N THR A 331 -21.90 28.92 2.46
CA THR A 331 -22.81 28.75 1.32
C THR A 331 -22.29 27.60 0.48
N ARG A 332 -23.13 26.58 0.30
CA ARG A 332 -22.82 25.44 -0.55
C ARG A 332 -22.39 25.98 -1.92
N PRO A 333 -21.35 25.41 -2.54
CA PRO A 333 -21.04 25.74 -3.94
C PRO A 333 -22.27 25.44 -4.80
N THR A 334 -23.07 26.47 -5.11
CA THR A 334 -24.18 26.39 -6.07
C THR A 334 -23.55 26.54 -7.44
N SER A 335 -22.99 25.45 -7.89
CA SER A 335 -22.57 25.30 -9.25
C SER A 335 -23.80 25.22 -10.15
N ASP A 336 -23.97 26.19 -11.04
CA ASP A 336 -24.90 26.19 -12.18
C ASP A 336 -24.48 25.14 -13.24
N TRP A 337 -24.30 23.88 -12.82
CA TRP A 337 -23.77 22.77 -13.62
C TRP A 337 -24.66 22.36 -14.80
N SER A 338 -25.91 22.81 -14.86
CA SER A 338 -26.84 22.46 -15.93
C SER A 338 -26.61 23.21 -17.25
N SER A 339 -25.59 24.08 -17.34
CA SER A 339 -25.40 24.96 -18.50
C SER A 339 -24.17 24.66 -19.37
N ALA A 340 -23.35 23.65 -19.05
CA ALA A 340 -22.07 23.41 -19.73
C ALA A 340 -21.80 21.94 -20.13
N ILE A 341 -22.84 21.10 -20.26
CA ILE A 341 -22.74 19.76 -20.86
C ILE A 341 -23.47 19.74 -22.20
#